data_AF-A0A1W1C8Q1-F1
#
_entry.id   AF-A0A1W1C8Q1-F1
#
_cell.length_a   1.000
_cell.length_b   1.000
_cell.length_c   1.000
_cell.angle_alpha   90.00
_cell.angle_beta   90.00
_cell.angle_gamma   90.00
#
_symmetry.space_group_name_H-M   'P 1'
#
loop_
_entity.id
_entity.type
_entity.pdbx_description
1 polymer ?
#
loop_
_entity_poly.entity_id
_entity_poly.type
_entity_poly.pdbx_seq_one_letter_code
_entity_poly.pdbx_strand_id
1 'polypeptide(L)'
;MIEEFAKSADTEKKEIYYITGKTSLAMLKASPALERFKAKGIDVLVLNEEVDTIIFPMVTEYKEFKLVNVSDAKFEETEEDKKKEEEVAKTYEGLSKTFKEALGEAVKSVETTSELTDSPVAIKIDKEDPSYQMAQMMKQMGQGGDMPEPAPIFMINPNHELIKKLNDSSDVNLVEDAAHVLLDQAKLFDGQELKDTADFIARLNRIITKAV
;
A
#
# COMPACT_ATOMS: atom_id res chain seq x y z
N MET A 1 -26.76 1.66 -0.83
CA MET A 1 -25.45 0.99 -0.65
C MET A 1 -24.91 1.21 0.76
N ILE A 2 -24.48 2.42 1.14
CA ILE A 2 -23.98 2.68 2.51
C ILE A 2 -25.03 2.43 3.61
N GLU A 3 -26.30 2.73 3.34
CA GLU A 3 -27.39 2.44 4.28
C GLU A 3 -27.56 0.94 4.55
N GLU A 4 -27.31 0.10 3.55
CA GLU A 4 -27.41 -1.36 3.69
C GLU A 4 -26.19 -1.91 4.42
N PHE A 5 -24.99 -1.43 4.06
CA PHE A 5 -23.74 -1.78 4.75
C PHE A 5 -23.77 -1.38 6.24
N ALA A 6 -24.32 -0.21 6.57
CA ALA A 6 -24.42 0.26 7.95
C ALA A 6 -25.29 -0.65 8.84
N LYS A 7 -26.16 -1.51 8.26
CA LYS A 7 -26.97 -2.46 9.04
C LYS A 7 -26.16 -3.68 9.50
N SER A 8 -25.06 -4.00 8.82
CA SER A 8 -24.14 -5.09 9.18
C SER A 8 -22.84 -4.60 9.82
N ALA A 9 -22.63 -3.28 9.88
CA ALA A 9 -21.45 -2.69 10.49
C ALA A 9 -21.38 -2.94 12.01
N ASP A 10 -20.16 -3.04 12.52
CA ASP A 10 -19.89 -3.21 13.95
C ASP A 10 -20.40 -2.00 14.75
N THR A 11 -21.48 -2.22 15.51
CA THR A 11 -22.15 -1.19 16.29
C THR A 11 -21.39 -0.75 17.53
N GLU A 12 -20.41 -1.54 18.00
CA GLU A 12 -19.58 -1.19 19.16
C GLU A 12 -18.47 -0.22 18.77
N LYS A 13 -17.78 -0.47 17.65
CA LYS A 13 -16.72 0.40 17.15
C LYS A 13 -17.23 1.69 16.51
N LYS A 14 -18.44 1.65 15.94
CA LYS A 14 -19.06 2.79 15.22
C LYS A 14 -18.16 3.39 14.12
N GLU A 15 -17.37 2.56 13.46
CA GLU A 15 -16.57 2.94 12.29
C GLU A 15 -17.00 2.10 11.08
N ILE A 16 -17.18 2.77 9.93
CA ILE A 16 -17.34 2.14 8.62
C ILE A 16 -16.04 2.36 7.87
N TYR A 17 -15.31 1.27 7.65
CA TYR A 17 -14.12 1.30 6.82
C TYR A 17 -14.50 1.28 5.35
N TYR A 18 -13.84 2.10 4.54
CA TYR A 18 -14.08 2.16 3.11
C TYR A 18 -12.79 2.26 2.30
N ILE A 19 -12.86 1.77 1.06
CA ILE A 19 -11.86 2.01 0.03
C ILE A 19 -12.55 2.58 -1.21
N THR A 20 -11.94 3.59 -1.81
CA THR A 20 -12.37 4.14 -3.11
C THR A 20 -11.25 4.01 -4.12
N GLY A 21 -11.58 3.86 -5.40
CA GLY A 21 -10.56 3.82 -6.45
C GLY A 21 -11.15 3.87 -7.85
N LYS A 22 -10.43 4.50 -8.79
CA LYS A 22 -10.82 4.60 -10.20
C LYS A 22 -10.41 3.35 -10.99
N THR A 23 -10.78 2.17 -10.50
CA THR A 23 -10.43 0.88 -11.12
C THR A 23 -11.63 -0.07 -11.12
N SER A 24 -11.48 -1.27 -11.69
CA SER A 24 -12.54 -2.27 -11.61
C SER A 24 -12.80 -2.69 -10.17
N LEU A 25 -14.07 -3.00 -9.85
CA LEU A 25 -14.42 -3.52 -8.53
C LEU A 25 -13.61 -4.77 -8.13
N ALA A 26 -13.27 -5.61 -9.11
CA ALA A 26 -12.44 -6.79 -8.89
C ALA A 26 -11.01 -6.43 -8.44
N MET A 27 -10.37 -5.47 -9.11
CA MET A 27 -9.05 -4.97 -8.72
C MET A 27 -9.08 -4.33 -7.33
N LEU A 28 -10.09 -3.51 -7.04
CA LEU A 28 -10.19 -2.83 -5.75
C LEU A 28 -10.40 -3.82 -4.59
N LYS A 29 -11.20 -4.88 -4.81
CA LYS A 29 -11.37 -5.99 -3.85
C LYS A 29 -10.11 -6.83 -3.65
N ALA A 30 -9.19 -6.83 -4.61
CA ALA A 30 -7.90 -7.50 -4.53
C ALA A 30 -6.77 -6.59 -4.00
N SER A 31 -7.09 -5.37 -3.55
CA SER A 31 -6.10 -4.43 -3.05
C SER A 31 -5.41 -4.98 -1.78
N PRO A 32 -4.06 -4.88 -1.69
CA PRO A 32 -3.32 -5.24 -0.48
C PRO A 32 -3.82 -4.50 0.78
N ALA A 33 -4.34 -3.27 0.62
CA ALA A 33 -4.88 -2.47 1.72
C ALA A 33 -6.08 -3.12 2.42
N LEU A 34 -6.73 -4.11 1.81
CA LEU A 34 -7.86 -4.85 2.38
C LEU A 34 -7.44 -6.10 3.16
N GLU A 35 -6.20 -6.58 3.02
CA GLU A 35 -5.76 -7.85 3.60
C GLU A 35 -5.85 -7.86 5.12
N ARG A 36 -5.35 -6.81 5.79
CA ARG A 36 -5.44 -6.67 7.25
C ARG A 36 -6.87 -6.67 7.79
N PHE A 37 -7.81 -6.11 7.03
CA PHE A 37 -9.22 -6.08 7.42
C PHE A 37 -9.85 -7.46 7.29
N LYS A 38 -9.58 -8.14 6.17
CA LYS A 38 -10.00 -9.52 5.92
C LYS A 38 -9.46 -10.48 6.98
N ALA A 39 -8.19 -10.35 7.35
CA ALA A 39 -7.56 -11.15 8.41
C ALA A 39 -8.23 -10.97 9.78
N LYS A 40 -8.73 -9.76 10.08
CA LYS A 40 -9.47 -9.42 11.30
C LYS A 40 -10.98 -9.67 11.20
N GLY A 41 -11.48 -10.17 10.07
CA GLY A 41 -12.92 -10.38 9.84
C GLY A 41 -13.73 -9.09 9.81
N ILE A 42 -13.12 -7.97 9.40
CA ILE A 42 -13.76 -6.66 9.32
C ILE A 42 -14.22 -6.42 7.88
N ASP A 43 -15.51 -6.18 7.70
CA ASP A 43 -16.07 -5.80 6.41
C ASP A 43 -15.65 -4.39 6.01
N VAL A 44 -15.41 -4.18 4.72
CA VAL A 44 -15.01 -2.90 4.14
C VAL A 44 -15.96 -2.53 3.01
N LEU A 45 -16.44 -1.29 2.99
CA LEU A 45 -17.22 -0.73 1.90
C LEU A 45 -16.31 -0.42 0.70
N VAL A 46 -16.50 -1.12 -0.41
CA VAL A 46 -15.69 -0.99 -1.62
C VAL A 46 -16.45 -0.21 -2.70
N LEU A 47 -15.87 0.89 -3.17
CA LEU A 47 -16.53 1.87 -4.04
C LEU A 47 -15.63 2.19 -5.24
N ASN A 48 -16.13 1.99 -6.45
CA ASN A 48 -15.28 2.07 -7.65
C ASN A 48 -15.73 3.14 -8.66
N GLU A 49 -16.64 4.04 -8.26
CA GLU A 49 -17.03 5.16 -9.11
C GLU A 49 -16.08 6.35 -8.90
N GLU A 50 -15.83 7.11 -9.96
CA GLU A 50 -14.97 8.30 -9.89
C GLU A 50 -15.49 9.33 -8.89
N VAL A 51 -16.81 9.50 -8.82
CA VAL A 51 -17.45 10.43 -7.88
C VAL A 51 -17.16 10.05 -6.42
N ASP A 52 -17.07 8.75 -6.10
CA ASP A 52 -16.81 8.27 -4.74
C ASP A 52 -15.42 8.69 -4.25
N THR A 53 -14.44 8.75 -5.16
CA THR A 53 -13.07 9.21 -4.85
C THR A 53 -13.01 10.68 -4.44
N ILE A 54 -14.05 11.45 -4.73
CA ILE A 54 -14.17 12.88 -4.37
C ILE A 54 -15.07 13.04 -3.15
N ILE A 55 -16.21 12.34 -3.11
CA ILE A 55 -17.23 12.52 -2.06
C ILE A 55 -16.80 11.91 -0.74
N PHE A 56 -16.36 10.64 -0.71
CA PHE A 56 -16.07 9.94 0.54
C PHE A 56 -14.94 10.58 1.37
N PRO A 57 -13.86 11.11 0.78
CA PRO A 57 -12.86 11.85 1.54
C PRO A 57 -13.39 13.13 2.22
N MET A 58 -14.48 13.71 1.71
CA MET A 58 -15.11 14.92 2.30
C MET A 58 -16.15 14.58 3.37
N VAL A 59 -16.70 13.37 3.35
CA VAL A 59 -17.73 12.93 4.30
C VAL A 59 -17.06 12.19 5.46
N THR A 60 -17.10 12.79 6.64
CA THR A 60 -16.46 12.22 7.84
C THR A 60 -17.36 11.24 8.59
N GLU A 61 -18.67 11.36 8.46
CA GLU A 61 -19.65 10.61 9.25
C GLU A 61 -20.90 10.26 8.43
N TYR A 62 -21.50 9.10 8.74
CA TYR A 62 -22.81 8.68 8.28
C TYR A 62 -23.63 8.19 9.48
N LYS A 63 -24.69 8.95 9.82
CA LYS A 63 -25.49 8.73 11.05
C LYS A 63 -24.58 8.77 12.28
N GLU A 64 -24.45 7.65 12.99
CA GLU A 64 -23.58 7.52 14.17
C GLU A 64 -22.22 6.89 13.85
N PHE A 65 -21.98 6.52 12.59
CA PHE A 65 -20.74 5.87 12.16
C PHE A 65 -19.77 6.89 11.60
N LYS A 66 -18.52 6.82 12.06
CA LYS A 66 -17.40 7.53 11.43
C LYS A 66 -16.99 6.79 10.16
N LEU A 67 -16.74 7.52 9.07
CA LEU A 67 -16.20 6.94 7.84
C LEU A 67 -14.67 7.02 7.89
N VAL A 68 -14.01 5.87 7.74
CA VAL A 68 -12.55 5.77 7.82
C VAL A 68 -12.02 5.12 6.56
N ASN A 69 -11.16 5.82 5.83
CA ASN A 69 -10.49 5.21 4.69
C ASN A 69 -9.57 4.08 5.20
N VAL A 70 -9.49 2.97 4.47
CA VAL A 70 -8.63 1.85 4.84
C VAL A 70 -7.18 2.25 5.05
N SER A 71 -6.66 3.26 4.33
CA SER A 71 -5.30 3.79 4.51
C SER A 71 -5.10 4.58 5.81
N ASP A 72 -6.19 5.07 6.42
CA ASP A 72 -6.18 5.87 7.65
C ASP A 72 -6.55 5.06 8.89
N ALA A 73 -7.03 3.82 8.72
CA ALA A 73 -7.41 3.00 9.85
C ALA A 73 -6.18 2.67 10.70
N LYS A 74 -6.36 2.79 12.02
CA LYS A 74 -5.37 2.45 13.03
C LYS A 74 -5.89 1.28 13.83
N PHE A 75 -5.10 0.22 13.92
CA PHE A 75 -5.38 -0.90 14.80
C PHE A 75 -4.43 -0.83 15.99
N GLU A 76 -4.94 -1.12 17.18
CA GLU A 76 -4.07 -1.28 18.34
C GLU A 76 -3.23 -2.54 18.17
N GLU A 77 -1.92 -2.39 18.33
CA GLU A 77 -0.95 -3.47 18.32
C GLU A 77 -0.49 -3.73 19.74
N THR A 78 -0.39 -5.01 20.10
CA THR A 78 0.12 -5.36 21.42
C THR A 78 1.63 -5.11 21.51
N GLU A 79 2.15 -4.95 22.71
CA GLU A 79 3.60 -4.83 22.93
C GLU A 79 4.37 -6.08 22.47
N GLU A 80 3.70 -7.24 22.40
CA GLU A 80 4.29 -8.46 21.85
C GLU A 80 4.39 -8.40 20.32
N ASP A 81 3.37 -7.87 19.64
CA ASP A 81 3.35 -7.72 18.18
C ASP A 81 4.47 -6.78 17.72
N LYS A 82 4.59 -5.62 18.39
CA LYS A 82 5.67 -4.65 18.11
C LYS A 82 7.06 -5.25 18.24
N LYS A 83 7.30 -6.04 19.29
CA LYS A 83 8.59 -6.71 19.51
C LYS A 83 8.90 -7.71 18.41
N LYS A 84 7.91 -8.51 17.99
CA LYS A 84 8.07 -9.45 16.86
C LYS A 84 8.39 -8.71 15.57
N GLU A 85 7.71 -7.59 15.31
CA GLU A 85 7.97 -6.77 14.13
C GLU A 85 9.37 -6.16 14.13
N GLU A 86 9.88 -5.69 15.28
CA GLU A 86 11.26 -5.21 15.40
C GLU A 86 12.31 -6.31 15.16
N GLU A 87 12.08 -7.53 15.64
CA GLU A 87 12.99 -8.66 15.40
C GLU A 87 12.98 -9.09 13.92
N VAL A 88 11.81 -9.10 13.30
CA VAL A 88 11.66 -9.37 11.88
C VAL A 88 12.33 -8.27 11.05
N ALA A 89 12.13 -6.99 11.38
CA ALA A 89 12.77 -5.87 10.69
C ALA A 89 14.29 -6.00 10.66
N LYS A 90 14.93 -6.43 11.76
CA LYS A 90 16.37 -6.69 11.82
C LYS A 90 16.81 -7.81 10.89
N THR A 91 16.00 -8.85 10.75
CA THR A 91 16.29 -9.99 9.87
C THR A 91 16.30 -9.59 8.40
N TYR A 92 15.46 -8.62 8.02
CA TYR A 92 15.31 -8.15 6.63
C TYR A 92 16.02 -6.80 6.37
N GLU A 93 16.80 -6.29 7.31
CA GLU A 93 17.50 -5.00 7.18
C GLU A 93 18.38 -4.94 5.93
N GLY A 94 19.07 -6.05 5.64
CA GLY A 94 19.89 -6.19 4.42
C GLY A 94 19.07 -6.03 3.14
N LEU A 95 17.96 -6.75 3.03
CA LEU A 95 17.06 -6.67 1.86
C LEU A 95 16.45 -5.27 1.73
N SER A 96 15.95 -4.69 2.82
CA SER A 96 15.37 -3.35 2.85
C SER A 96 16.38 -2.29 2.38
N LYS A 97 17.64 -2.43 2.79
CA LYS A 97 18.72 -1.55 2.34
C LYS A 97 18.99 -1.70 0.85
N THR A 98 19.13 -2.93 0.34
CA THR A 98 19.33 -3.17 -1.10
C THR A 98 18.17 -2.63 -1.93
N PHE A 99 16.93 -2.85 -1.50
CA PHE A 99 15.76 -2.27 -2.15
C PHE A 99 15.79 -0.74 -2.15
N LYS A 100 16.13 -0.12 -1.01
CA LYS A 100 16.21 1.34 -0.92
C LYS A 100 17.30 1.91 -1.82
N GLU A 101 18.45 1.25 -1.90
CA GLU A 101 19.56 1.65 -2.78
C GLU A 101 19.18 1.53 -4.26
N ALA A 102 18.53 0.44 -4.66
CA ALA A 102 18.06 0.23 -6.03
C ALA A 102 16.98 1.24 -6.45
N LEU A 103 16.01 1.49 -5.56
CA LEU A 103 14.85 2.35 -5.85
C LEU A 103 15.15 3.85 -5.71
N GLY A 104 16.21 4.21 -4.97
CA GLY A 104 16.66 5.60 -4.83
C GLY A 104 15.55 6.54 -4.34
N GLU A 105 15.28 7.59 -5.12
CA GLU A 105 14.26 8.61 -4.82
C GLU A 105 12.82 8.17 -5.16
N ALA A 106 12.65 6.99 -5.79
CA ALA A 106 11.31 6.49 -6.13
C ALA A 106 10.50 6.06 -4.88
N VAL A 107 11.18 5.88 -3.75
CA VAL A 107 10.58 5.54 -2.44
C VAL A 107 11.21 6.39 -1.35
N LYS A 108 10.48 6.70 -0.28
CA LYS A 108 11.02 7.40 0.89
C LYS A 108 11.88 6.45 1.73
N SER A 109 11.29 5.33 2.16
CA SER A 109 11.92 4.27 2.95
C SER A 109 11.43 2.90 2.47
N VAL A 110 12.11 1.84 2.91
CA VAL A 110 11.67 0.45 2.74
C VAL A 110 11.53 -0.16 4.13
N GLU A 111 10.35 -0.67 4.44
CA GLU A 111 9.98 -1.12 5.79
C GLU A 111 9.30 -2.49 5.73
N THR A 112 9.53 -3.34 6.72
CA THR A 112 8.74 -4.57 6.88
C THR A 112 7.35 -4.22 7.38
N THR A 113 6.34 -5.01 7.00
CA THR A 113 4.99 -4.85 7.53
C THR A 113 4.36 -6.19 7.89
N SER A 114 3.61 -6.19 8.99
CA SER A 114 2.69 -7.26 9.38
C SER A 114 1.28 -7.12 8.80
N GLU A 115 0.98 -6.02 8.10
CA GLU A 115 -0.36 -5.71 7.57
C GLU A 115 -0.75 -6.56 6.35
N LEU A 116 0.23 -7.20 5.71
CA LEU A 116 0.05 -8.00 4.50
C LEU A 116 0.01 -9.50 4.83
N THR A 117 -0.94 -10.22 4.24
CA THR A 117 -1.09 -11.67 4.36
C THR A 117 -0.63 -12.37 3.09
N ASP A 118 -1.21 -12.00 1.95
CA ASP A 118 -1.06 -12.69 0.66
C ASP A 118 -0.17 -11.90 -0.30
N SER A 119 -0.11 -10.57 -0.18
CA SER A 119 0.71 -9.74 -1.06
C SER A 119 2.17 -9.67 -0.62
N PRO A 120 3.14 -9.67 -1.55
CA PRO A 120 4.56 -9.52 -1.23
C PRO A 120 4.93 -8.12 -0.78
N VAL A 121 4.25 -7.10 -1.31
CA VAL A 121 4.56 -5.69 -1.09
C VAL A 121 3.31 -4.82 -1.16
N ALA A 122 3.40 -3.62 -0.59
CA ALA A 122 2.44 -2.53 -0.78
C ALA A 122 3.17 -1.18 -0.67
N ILE A 123 2.47 -0.10 -1.02
CA ILE A 123 2.96 1.26 -0.78
C ILE A 123 2.09 1.96 0.27
N LYS A 124 2.71 2.84 1.06
CA LYS A 124 2.04 3.66 2.05
C LYS A 124 2.45 5.11 1.86
N ILE A 125 1.45 5.99 1.82
CA ILE A 125 1.68 7.44 1.80
C ILE A 125 1.82 7.92 3.23
N ASP A 126 2.95 8.57 3.52
CA ASP A 126 3.18 9.22 4.80
C ASP A 126 2.49 10.59 4.82
N LYS A 127 1.28 10.64 5.37
CA LYS A 127 0.47 11.86 5.45
C LYS A 127 1.02 12.89 6.45
N GLU A 128 1.92 12.48 7.33
CA GLU A 128 2.61 13.36 8.29
C GLU A 128 3.86 13.99 7.67
N ASP A 129 4.28 13.53 6.49
CA ASP A 129 5.42 14.09 5.77
C ASP A 129 5.14 15.54 5.32
N PRO A 130 6.04 16.49 5.60
CA PRO A 130 5.89 17.88 5.17
C PRO A 130 5.74 18.04 3.64
N SER A 131 6.38 17.19 2.84
CA SER A 131 6.27 17.19 1.38
C SER A 131 4.86 16.79 0.92
N TYR A 132 4.23 15.83 1.60
CA TYR A 132 2.84 15.48 1.35
C TYR A 132 1.90 16.63 1.71
N GLN A 133 2.09 17.25 2.88
CA GLN A 133 1.28 18.39 3.30
C GLN A 133 1.39 19.57 2.33
N MET A 134 2.61 19.85 1.85
CA MET A 134 2.87 20.88 0.84
C MET A 134 2.20 20.56 -0.49
N ALA A 135 2.33 19.33 -0.98
CA ALA A 135 1.68 18.89 -2.21
C ALA A 135 0.16 19.05 -2.14
N GLN A 136 -0.46 18.68 -1.01
CA GLN A 136 -1.90 18.84 -0.79
C GLN A 136 -2.33 20.32 -0.74
N MET A 137 -1.57 21.18 -0.08
CA MET A 137 -1.82 22.63 -0.05
C MET A 137 -1.76 23.24 -1.46
N MET A 138 -0.71 22.91 -2.23
CA MET A 138 -0.55 23.42 -3.60
C MET A 138 -1.67 22.93 -4.53
N LYS A 139 -2.11 21.67 -4.37
CA LYS A 139 -3.25 21.11 -5.10
C LYS A 139 -4.54 21.88 -4.81
N GLN A 140 -4.79 22.23 -3.55
CA GLN A 140 -5.94 23.07 -3.15
C GLN A 140 -5.87 24.49 -3.72
N MET A 141 -4.66 25.03 -3.90
CA MET A 141 -4.42 26.34 -4.53
C MET A 141 -4.50 26.30 -6.07
N GLY A 142 -4.77 25.14 -6.68
CA GLY A 142 -4.79 24.97 -8.14
C GLY A 142 -3.39 24.98 -8.77
N GLN A 143 -2.33 24.90 -7.97
CA GLN A 143 -0.92 24.92 -8.41
C GLN A 143 -0.25 23.54 -8.33
N GLY A 144 -0.99 22.48 -8.01
CA GLY A 144 -0.45 21.13 -7.80
C GLY A 144 -0.27 20.28 -9.06
N GLY A 145 -0.56 20.81 -10.26
CA GLY A 145 -0.57 20.01 -11.50
C GLY A 145 0.79 19.46 -11.94
N ASP A 146 1.87 20.19 -11.63
CA ASP A 146 3.25 19.84 -12.04
C ASP A 146 4.13 19.39 -10.87
N MET A 147 3.57 19.25 -9.65
CA MET A 147 4.37 18.87 -8.49
C MET A 147 4.53 17.35 -8.43
N PRO A 148 5.76 16.83 -8.27
CA PRO A 148 5.97 15.41 -8.08
C PRO A 148 5.20 14.93 -6.85
N GLU A 149 4.50 13.80 -6.98
CA GLU A 149 3.91 13.15 -5.81
C GLU A 149 5.03 12.75 -4.82
N PRO A 150 4.79 12.89 -3.51
CA PRO A 150 5.76 12.51 -2.50
C PRO A 150 6.09 11.02 -2.61
N ALA A 151 7.37 10.69 -2.45
CA ALA A 151 7.81 9.30 -2.54
C ALA A 151 7.14 8.45 -1.45
N PRO A 152 6.56 7.28 -1.79
CA PRO A 152 5.88 6.44 -0.82
C PRO A 152 6.87 5.67 0.06
N ILE A 153 6.39 5.20 1.21
CA ILE A 153 7.05 4.13 1.98
C ILE A 153 6.75 2.80 1.28
N PHE A 154 7.78 2.04 0.93
CA PHE A 154 7.64 0.73 0.30
C PHE A 154 7.65 -0.37 1.35
N MET A 155 6.50 -1.02 1.54
CA MET A 155 6.32 -2.03 2.56
C MET A 155 6.56 -3.41 1.99
N ILE A 156 7.41 -4.21 2.64
CA ILE A 156 7.69 -5.61 2.27
C ILE A 156 7.04 -6.56 3.27
N ASN A 157 6.45 -7.65 2.78
CA ASN A 157 5.83 -8.70 3.59
C ASN A 157 6.84 -9.82 3.89
N PRO A 158 7.38 -9.91 5.12
CA PRO A 158 8.37 -10.93 5.48
C PRO A 158 7.81 -12.36 5.50
N ASN A 159 6.49 -12.51 5.52
CA ASN A 159 5.84 -13.82 5.50
C ASN A 159 5.68 -14.39 4.10
N HIS A 160 5.73 -13.55 3.06
CA HIS A 160 5.55 -13.95 1.69
C HIS A 160 6.76 -14.72 1.14
N GLU A 161 6.53 -15.84 0.45
CA GLU A 161 7.60 -16.73 -0.03
C GLU A 161 8.58 -16.01 -0.96
N LEU A 162 8.10 -15.14 -1.85
CA LEU A 162 8.95 -14.33 -2.73
C LEU A 162 9.94 -13.47 -1.94
N ILE A 163 9.49 -12.80 -0.86
CA ILE A 163 10.34 -11.90 -0.08
C ILE A 163 11.40 -12.71 0.69
N LYS A 164 11.04 -13.87 1.23
CA LYS A 164 11.99 -14.81 1.85
C LYS A 164 13.08 -15.23 0.86
N LYS A 165 12.70 -15.65 -0.35
CA LYS A 165 13.65 -16.05 -1.40
C LYS A 165 14.56 -14.91 -1.85
N LEU A 166 14.04 -13.69 -1.93
CA LEU A 166 14.86 -12.51 -2.28
C LEU A 166 15.84 -12.17 -1.15
N ASN A 167 15.44 -12.30 0.10
CA ASN A 167 16.32 -12.09 1.26
C ASN A 167 17.49 -13.08 1.30
N ASP A 168 17.25 -14.33 0.90
CA ASP A 168 18.26 -15.39 0.89
C ASP A 168 19.09 -15.43 -0.41
N SER A 169 18.76 -14.59 -1.41
CA SER A 169 19.43 -14.58 -2.71
C SER A 169 20.78 -13.84 -2.63
N SER A 170 21.83 -14.48 -3.16
CA SER A 170 23.14 -13.82 -3.36
C SER A 170 23.26 -13.08 -4.69
N ASP A 171 22.26 -13.20 -5.57
CA ASP A 171 22.24 -12.53 -6.87
C ASP A 171 21.67 -11.12 -6.73
N VAL A 172 22.55 -10.14 -6.51
CA VAL A 172 22.17 -8.73 -6.30
C VAL A 172 21.38 -8.17 -7.48
N ASN A 173 21.76 -8.51 -8.72
CA ASN A 173 21.06 -8.02 -9.91
C ASN A 173 19.60 -8.52 -9.98
N LEU A 174 19.35 -9.77 -9.56
CA LEU A 174 17.99 -10.30 -9.43
C LEU A 174 17.19 -9.52 -8.37
N VAL A 175 17.80 -9.25 -7.22
CA VAL A 175 17.16 -8.53 -6.11
C VAL A 175 16.82 -7.09 -6.52
N GLU A 176 17.73 -6.39 -7.20
CA GLU A 176 17.50 -5.03 -7.71
C GLU A 176 16.39 -5.01 -8.76
N ASP A 177 16.41 -5.91 -9.76
CA ASP A 177 15.34 -5.99 -10.75
C ASP A 177 13.99 -6.31 -10.09
N ALA A 178 13.98 -7.21 -9.10
CA ALA A 178 12.78 -7.54 -8.34
C ALA A 178 12.25 -6.33 -7.56
N ALA A 179 13.11 -5.50 -6.96
CA ALA A 179 12.70 -4.30 -6.24
C ALA A 179 11.89 -3.36 -7.14
N HIS A 180 12.39 -3.08 -8.35
CA HIS A 180 11.69 -2.23 -9.32
C HIS A 180 10.36 -2.84 -9.78
N VAL A 181 10.36 -4.13 -10.16
CA VAL A 181 9.15 -4.81 -10.62
C VAL A 181 8.09 -4.87 -9.51
N LEU A 182 8.48 -5.12 -8.26
CA LEU A 182 7.58 -5.15 -7.12
C LEU A 182 7.02 -3.76 -6.80
N LEU A 183 7.84 -2.70 -6.90
CA LEU A 183 7.35 -1.33 -6.72
C LEU A 183 6.30 -0.97 -7.79
N ASP A 184 6.55 -1.33 -9.05
CA ASP A 184 5.61 -1.08 -10.14
C ASP A 184 4.31 -1.88 -9.97
N GLN A 185 4.38 -3.12 -9.48
CA GLN A 185 3.18 -3.90 -9.11
C GLN A 185 2.39 -3.22 -7.99
N ALA A 186 3.06 -2.73 -6.94
CA ALA A 186 2.39 -2.02 -5.84
C ALA A 186 1.68 -0.75 -6.33
N LYS A 187 2.32 0.02 -7.22
CA LYS A 187 1.73 1.21 -7.85
C LYS A 187 0.50 0.88 -8.69
N LEU A 188 0.55 -0.22 -9.47
CA LEU A 188 -0.60 -0.68 -10.25
C LEU A 188 -1.79 -1.06 -9.36
N PHE A 189 -1.55 -1.69 -8.21
CA PHE A 189 -2.62 -1.98 -7.23
C PHE A 189 -3.26 -0.71 -6.66
N ASP A 190 -2.48 0.35 -6.47
CA ASP A 190 -2.96 1.67 -6.06
C ASP A 190 -3.59 2.47 -7.21
N GLY A 191 -3.71 1.87 -8.39
CA GLY A 191 -4.34 2.48 -9.57
C GLY A 191 -3.45 3.52 -10.26
N GLN A 192 -2.15 3.56 -9.96
CA GLN A 192 -1.19 4.40 -10.67
C GLN A 192 -0.78 3.76 -12.00
N GLU A 193 -0.44 4.61 -12.97
CA GLU A 193 0.10 4.17 -14.26
C GLU A 193 1.61 3.91 -14.16
N LEU A 194 2.11 3.00 -15.00
CA LEU A 194 3.55 2.79 -15.14
C LEU A 194 4.18 3.94 -15.91
N LYS A 195 5.18 4.59 -15.31
CA LYS A 195 5.93 5.67 -15.96
C LYS A 195 6.79 5.17 -17.12
N ASP A 196 7.38 3.98 -16.99
CA ASP A 196 8.19 3.34 -18.03
C ASP A 196 7.79 1.86 -18.17
N THR A 197 6.88 1.59 -19.11
CA THR A 197 6.42 0.23 -19.39
C THR A 197 7.52 -0.63 -20.03
N ALA A 198 8.46 -0.02 -20.76
CA ALA A 198 9.52 -0.77 -21.44
C ALA A 198 10.55 -1.29 -20.43
N ASP A 199 10.95 -0.47 -19.45
CA ASP A 199 11.84 -0.88 -18.37
C ASP A 199 11.20 -1.97 -17.49
N PHE A 200 9.93 -1.80 -17.11
CA PHE A 200 9.17 -2.81 -16.38
C PHE A 200 9.19 -4.18 -17.08
N ILE A 201 8.86 -4.22 -18.38
CA ILE A 201 8.87 -5.45 -19.18
C ILE A 201 10.28 -6.03 -19.29
N ALA A 202 11.29 -5.18 -19.51
CA ALA A 202 12.67 -5.63 -19.63
C ALA A 202 13.17 -6.30 -18.34
N ARG A 203 12.90 -5.70 -17.17
CA ARG A 203 13.22 -6.27 -15.85
C ARG A 203 12.48 -7.57 -15.61
N LEU A 204 11.17 -7.58 -15.86
CA LEU A 204 10.35 -8.77 -15.71
C LEU A 204 10.90 -9.93 -16.56
N ASN A 205 11.27 -9.68 -17.81
CA ASN A 205 11.86 -10.69 -18.69
C ASN A 205 13.21 -11.20 -18.16
N ARG A 206 14.07 -10.33 -17.61
CA ARG A 206 15.33 -10.75 -16.98
C ARG A 206 15.10 -11.67 -15.78
N ILE A 207 14.11 -11.37 -14.95
CA ILE A 207 13.72 -12.21 -13.81
C ILE A 207 13.21 -13.57 -14.30
N ILE A 208 12.27 -13.58 -15.27
CA ILE A 208 11.71 -14.82 -15.82
C ILE A 208 12.80 -15.68 -16.46
N THR A 209 13.76 -15.08 -17.16
CA THR A 209 14.88 -15.79 -17.80
C THR A 209 15.74 -16.55 -16.78
N LYS A 210 15.84 -16.08 -15.54
CA LYS A 210 16.58 -16.79 -14.48
C LYS A 210 15.79 -17.96 -13.89
N ALA A 211 14.47 -18.00 -14.10
CA ALA A 211 13.61 -19.05 -13.58
C ALA A 211 13.42 -20.23 -14.55
N VAL A 212 13.78 -20.06 -15.82
CA VAL A 212 13.62 -21.07 -16.90
C VAL A 212 14.93 -21.70 -17.33
#